data_AF-A0A177AH32-F1
#
_entry.id   AF-A0A177AH32-F1
#
_cell.length_a   1.000
_cell.length_b   1.000
_cell.length_c   1.000
_cell.angle_alpha   90.00
_cell.angle_beta   90.00
_cell.angle_gamma   90.00
#
_symmetry.space_group_name_H-M   'P 1'
#
loop_
_entity.id
_entity.type
_entity.pdbx_description
1 polymer ?
#
loop_
_entity_poly.entity_id
_entity_poly.type
_entity_poly.pdbx_seq_one_letter_code
_entity_poly.pdbx_strand_id
1 'polypeptide(L)'
;MALRTGNVFGTTVNEVLEHNAAEHDQTIRIEPILQTLGQKWIKTFFQADGANGFWAIPLHHRHIYKTGFSTHIGQMAYLRMGQGLTGAPSTYSKAKDIITGPIPEPFPEPDTRQP
;
A
#
# COMPACT_ATOMS: atom_id res chain seq x y z
N MET A 1 -4.78 4.27 36.86
CA MET A 1 -4.88 2.89 36.33
C MET A 1 -6.21 2.77 35.62
N ALA A 2 -6.21 2.93 34.29
CA ALA A 2 -7.39 2.74 33.44
C ALA A 2 -6.91 2.05 32.16
N LEU A 3 -7.22 0.76 32.05
CA LEU A 3 -6.91 -0.07 30.89
C LEU A 3 -7.89 0.32 29.78
N ARG A 4 -7.37 0.95 28.72
CA ARG A 4 -8.15 1.23 27.51
C ARG A 4 -8.06 0.01 26.60
N THR A 5 -8.94 -0.94 26.85
CA THR A 5 -9.18 -2.10 25.98
C THR A 5 -9.90 -1.58 24.72
N GLY A 6 -9.12 -1.19 23.72
CA GLY A 6 -9.60 -0.74 22.42
C GLY A 6 -9.16 -1.72 21.35
N ASN A 7 -10.11 -2.54 20.91
CA ASN A 7 -9.99 -3.54 19.85
C ASN A 7 -9.40 -2.93 18.55
N VAL A 8 -8.13 -3.23 18.25
CA VAL A 8 -7.42 -2.79 17.02
C VAL A 8 -7.71 -3.68 15.80
N PHE A 9 -8.66 -4.61 15.91
CA PHE A 9 -8.96 -5.61 14.87
C PHE A 9 -10.07 -5.19 13.89
N GLY A 10 -10.63 -3.98 14.02
CA GLY A 10 -11.88 -3.58 13.37
C GLY A 10 -11.85 -2.42 12.37
N THR A 11 -10.75 -1.67 12.24
CA THR A 11 -10.64 -0.66 11.18
C THR A 11 -10.46 -1.39 9.86
N THR A 12 -11.56 -1.52 9.13
CA THR A 12 -11.56 -2.10 7.79
C THR A 12 -10.51 -1.37 6.95
N VAL A 13 -9.74 -2.12 6.17
CA VAL A 13 -8.79 -1.57 5.17
C VAL A 13 -9.40 -0.44 4.35
N ASN A 14 -10.73 -0.42 4.17
CA ASN A 14 -11.47 0.61 3.46
C ASN A 14 -11.45 2.00 4.14
N GLU A 15 -11.46 2.09 5.47
CA GLU A 15 -11.49 3.37 6.19
C GLU A 15 -10.15 4.10 6.16
N VAL A 16 -9.04 3.37 6.19
CA VAL A 16 -7.68 3.92 6.05
C VAL A 16 -7.43 4.45 4.63
N LEU A 17 -8.12 3.88 3.62
CA LEU A 17 -7.93 4.21 2.21
C LEU A 17 -8.73 5.45 1.76
N GLU A 18 -9.94 5.68 2.30
CA GLU A 18 -10.80 6.80 1.86
C GLU A 18 -10.26 8.18 2.27
N HIS A 19 -9.52 8.30 3.38
CA HIS A 19 -9.00 9.58 3.87
C HIS A 19 -7.75 10.10 3.12
N ASN A 20 -7.14 9.29 2.25
CA ASN A 20 -5.80 9.56 1.70
C ASN A 20 -5.75 9.80 0.18
N ALA A 21 -6.91 9.97 -0.49
CA ALA A 21 -6.97 9.99 -1.95
C ALA A 21 -6.32 11.21 -2.64
N ALA A 22 -5.92 12.25 -1.89
CA ALA A 22 -5.35 13.49 -2.43
C ALA A 22 -4.04 13.93 -1.75
N GLU A 23 -3.58 13.22 -0.72
CA GLU A 23 -2.31 13.50 -0.08
C GLU A 23 -1.21 12.78 -0.86
N HIS A 24 -0.17 13.51 -1.25
CA HIS A 24 0.94 13.03 -2.06
C HIS A 24 1.52 11.74 -1.47
N ASP A 25 1.16 10.63 -2.08
CA ASP A 25 1.35 9.29 -1.54
C ASP A 25 2.81 8.85 -1.74
N GLN A 26 3.68 9.26 -0.82
CA GLN A 26 5.10 8.95 -0.89
C GLN A 26 5.30 7.47 -0.62
N THR A 27 5.63 6.73 -1.66
CA THR A 27 6.25 5.41 -1.49
C THR A 27 7.59 5.59 -0.80
N ILE A 28 7.83 4.77 0.21
CA ILE A 28 9.06 4.80 1.01
C ILE A 28 10.28 4.72 0.08
N ARG A 29 11.26 5.57 0.37
CA ARG A 29 12.58 5.53 -0.24
C ARG A 29 13.24 4.16 -0.09
N ILE A 30 14.11 3.79 -1.03
CA ILE A 30 14.74 2.46 -1.03
C ILE A 30 15.91 2.39 -0.04
N GLU A 31 16.52 3.54 0.27
CA GLU A 31 17.72 3.67 1.08
C GLU A 31 17.56 3.09 2.50
N PRO A 32 16.49 3.38 3.26
CA PRO A 32 16.28 2.78 4.58
C PRO A 32 16.19 1.26 4.52
N ILE A 33 15.50 0.71 3.51
CA ILE A 33 15.33 -0.74 3.33
C ILE A 33 16.69 -1.40 3.06
N LEU A 34 17.50 -0.82 2.18
CA LEU A 34 18.84 -1.35 1.89
C LEU A 34 19.77 -1.27 3.11
N GLN A 35 19.65 -0.21 3.91
CA GLN A 35 20.43 -0.09 5.15
C GLN A 35 20.05 -1.17 6.18
N THR A 36 18.76 -1.52 6.29
CA THR A 36 18.30 -2.64 7.15
C THR A 36 18.84 -3.97 6.65
N LEU A 37 18.71 -4.24 5.35
CA LEU A 37 19.13 -5.50 4.75
C LEU A 37 20.66 -5.66 4.74
N GLY A 38 21.42 -4.57 4.72
CA GLY A 38 22.88 -4.57 4.75
C GLY A 38 23.50 -4.85 6.13
N GLN A 39 22.69 -5.10 7.17
CA GLN A 39 23.20 -5.39 8.51
C GLN A 39 23.91 -6.76 8.57
N LYS A 40 25.13 -6.77 9.14
CA LYS A 40 26.04 -7.95 9.15
C LYS A 40 25.47 -9.22 9.79
N TRP A 41 24.42 -9.11 10.59
CA TRP A 41 23.79 -10.26 11.28
C TRP A 41 22.74 -10.97 10.41
N ILE A 42 22.25 -10.35 9.33
CA ILE A 42 21.34 -10.96 8.36
C ILE A 42 22.21 -11.74 7.36
N LYS A 43 22.06 -13.08 7.35
CA LYS A 43 22.90 -13.98 6.53
C LYS A 43 22.15 -14.64 5.38
N THR A 44 20.82 -14.61 5.40
CA THR A 44 19.99 -15.33 4.44
C THR A 44 18.88 -14.40 3.96
N PHE A 45 18.70 -14.35 2.64
CA PHE A 45 17.70 -13.53 1.99
C PHE A 45 16.75 -14.44 1.21
N PHE A 46 15.47 -14.08 1.21
CA PHE A 46 14.45 -14.71 0.39
C PHE A 46 13.66 -13.61 -0.33
N GLN A 47 13.42 -13.82 -1.62
CA GLN A 47 12.63 -12.92 -2.45
C GLN A 47 11.39 -13.66 -2.93
N ALA A 48 10.22 -13.09 -2.65
CA ALA A 48 8.94 -13.52 -3.22
C ALA A 48 8.35 -12.38 -4.03
N ASP A 49 7.81 -12.72 -5.20
CA ASP A 49 7.03 -11.82 -6.04
C ASP A 49 5.53 -12.11 -5.88
N GLY A 50 4.74 -11.03 -5.82
CA GLY A 50 3.29 -11.08 -5.81
C GLY A 50 2.75 -10.87 -7.22
N ALA A 51 2.86 -11.88 -8.07
CA ALA A 51 2.38 -11.81 -9.45
C ALA A 51 0.90 -11.39 -9.48
N ASN A 52 0.57 -10.41 -10.31
CA ASN A 52 -0.78 -9.81 -10.38
C ASN A 52 -1.30 -9.27 -9.03
N GLY A 53 -0.43 -8.86 -8.12
CA GLY A 53 -0.79 -8.42 -6.77
C GLY A 53 -1.86 -7.33 -6.70
N PHE A 54 -1.92 -6.42 -7.68
CA PHE A 54 -2.97 -5.39 -7.72
C PHE A 54 -4.39 -5.99 -7.79
N TRP A 55 -4.57 -7.09 -8.52
CA TRP A 55 -5.88 -7.74 -8.66
C TRP A 55 -6.42 -8.32 -7.34
N ALA A 56 -5.55 -8.52 -6.34
CA ALA A 56 -5.97 -8.96 -5.01
C ALA A 56 -6.75 -7.87 -4.26
N ILE A 57 -6.49 -6.58 -4.55
CA ILE A 57 -7.07 -5.46 -3.80
C ILE A 57 -8.45 -5.11 -4.37
N PRO A 58 -9.54 -5.16 -3.55
CA PRO A 58 -10.86 -4.73 -3.98
C PRO A 58 -10.92 -3.21 -4.17
N LEU A 59 -11.62 -2.79 -5.23
CA LEU A 59 -11.87 -1.36 -5.45
C LEU A 59 -13.11 -0.93 -4.66
N HIS A 60 -13.05 0.26 -4.05
CA HIS A 60 -14.21 0.79 -3.34
C HIS A 60 -15.36 1.08 -4.33
N HIS A 61 -16.60 0.75 -3.96
CA HIS A 61 -17.78 0.85 -4.82
C HIS A 61 -17.95 2.25 -5.44
N ARG A 62 -17.63 3.30 -4.68
CA ARG A 62 -17.72 4.69 -5.13
C ARG A 62 -16.69 5.03 -6.21
N HIS A 63 -15.62 4.26 -6.36
CA HIS A 63 -14.52 4.56 -7.29
C HIS A 63 -14.55 3.69 -8.56
N ILE A 64 -15.41 2.67 -8.62
CA ILE A 64 -15.52 1.74 -9.78
C ILE A 64 -15.76 2.51 -11.08
N TYR A 65 -16.67 3.49 -11.08
CA TYR A 65 -17.03 4.24 -12.30
C TYR A 65 -15.85 5.01 -12.91
N LYS A 66 -14.84 5.39 -12.11
CA LYS A 66 -13.63 6.10 -12.58
C LYS A 66 -12.71 5.20 -13.40
N THR A 67 -12.85 3.89 -13.23
CA THR A 67 -12.02 2.87 -13.90
C THR A 67 -12.71 2.27 -15.13
N GLY A 68 -13.74 2.95 -15.63
CA GLY A 68 -14.47 2.55 -16.81
C GLY A 68 -13.64 2.67 -18.09
N PHE A 69 -13.68 1.66 -18.94
CA PHE A 69 -13.12 1.68 -20.29
C PHE A 69 -14.17 1.22 -21.31
N SER A 70 -14.09 1.75 -22.53
CA SER A 70 -15.03 1.43 -23.61
C SER A 70 -14.48 0.30 -24.47
N THR A 71 -15.29 -0.74 -24.66
CA THR A 71 -15.05 -1.84 -25.58
C THR A 71 -16.06 -1.77 -26.73
N HIS A 72 -15.82 -2.49 -27.84
CA HIS A 72 -16.75 -2.57 -28.98
C HIS A 72 -18.16 -3.11 -28.62
N ILE A 73 -18.28 -3.82 -27.50
CA ILE A 73 -19.56 -4.35 -26.96
C ILE A 73 -20.20 -3.49 -25.87
N GLY A 74 -19.54 -2.43 -25.41
CA GLY A 74 -20.05 -1.56 -24.33
C GLY A 74 -18.99 -1.10 -23.34
N GLN A 75 -19.42 -0.44 -22.28
CA GLN A 75 -18.55 0.05 -21.21
C GLN A 75 -18.38 -1.00 -20.12
N MET A 76 -17.13 -1.25 -19.74
CA MET A 76 -16.75 -2.13 -18.63
C MET A 76 -15.97 -1.33 -17.59
N ALA A 77 -15.98 -1.75 -16.33
CA ALA A 77 -15.22 -1.12 -15.27
C ALA A 77 -14.53 -2.18 -14.42
N TYR A 78 -13.41 -1.82 -13.78
CA TYR A 78 -12.71 -2.73 -12.90
C TYR A 78 -13.40 -2.83 -11.53
N LEU A 79 -13.55 -4.06 -11.03
CA LEU A 79 -14.03 -4.34 -9.66
C LEU A 79 -12.87 -4.48 -8.66
N ARG A 80 -11.67 -4.72 -9.18
CA ARG A 80 -10.40 -4.81 -8.44
C ARG A 80 -9.48 -3.70 -8.91
N MET A 81 -8.36 -3.50 -8.22
CA MET A 81 -7.39 -2.51 -8.66
C MET A 81 -6.77 -2.93 -10.00
N GLY A 82 -7.18 -2.26 -11.08
CA GLY A 82 -6.62 -2.45 -12.41
C GLY A 82 -5.16 -1.97 -12.48
N GLN A 83 -4.40 -2.55 -13.41
CA GLN A 83 -3.05 -2.07 -13.70
C GLN A 83 -3.09 -0.66 -14.33
N GLY A 84 -2.13 0.19 -13.97
CA GLY A 84 -2.00 1.53 -14.54
C GLY A 84 -2.76 2.65 -13.80
N LEU A 85 -3.42 2.36 -12.68
CA LEU A 85 -3.98 3.41 -11.81
C LEU A 85 -2.86 4.14 -11.07
N THR A 86 -2.89 5.49 -11.05
CA THR A 86 -1.85 6.32 -10.41
C THR A 86 -1.65 6.00 -8.92
N GLY A 87 -2.72 5.67 -8.20
CA GLY A 87 -2.65 5.30 -6.78
C GLY A 87 -2.36 3.82 -6.52
N ALA A 88 -2.23 2.97 -7.55
CA ALA A 88 -2.07 1.54 -7.37
C ALA A 88 -0.77 1.14 -6.64
N PRO A 89 0.42 1.67 -7.01
CA PRO A 89 1.67 1.27 -6.36
C PRO A 89 1.66 1.57 -4.87
N SER A 90 1.23 2.77 -4.47
CA SER A 90 1.26 3.12 -3.06
C SER A 90 0.17 2.44 -2.23
N THR A 91 -1.03 2.26 -2.79
CA THR A 91 -2.06 1.46 -2.10
C THR A 91 -1.60 0.01 -1.91
N TYR A 92 -0.88 -0.55 -2.88
CA TYR A 92 -0.33 -1.90 -2.78
C TYR A 92 0.79 -2.00 -1.73
N SER A 93 1.69 -1.03 -1.66
CA SER A 93 2.68 -0.92 -0.56
C SER A 93 1.97 -0.85 0.79
N LYS A 94 0.95 0.02 0.89
CA LYS A 94 -0.12 0.08 1.91
C LYS A 94 -0.52 -1.30 2.44
N ALA A 95 -1.12 -2.05 1.53
CA ALA A 95 -1.69 -3.36 1.81
C ALA A 95 -0.61 -4.38 2.19
N LYS A 96 0.57 -4.32 1.56
CA LYS A 96 1.67 -5.24 1.82
C LYS A 96 2.20 -5.09 3.25
N ASP A 97 2.33 -3.87 3.75
CA ASP A 97 2.78 -3.58 5.12
C ASP A 97 1.75 -4.07 6.16
N ILE A 98 0.45 -3.97 5.87
CA ILE A 98 -0.61 -4.53 6.72
C ILE A 98 -0.50 -6.06 6.82
N ILE A 99 -0.24 -6.74 5.69
CA ILE A 99 -0.22 -8.21 5.62
C ILE A 99 1.08 -8.79 6.19
N THR A 100 2.21 -8.20 5.84
CA THR A 100 3.56 -8.72 6.17
C THR A 100 4.10 -8.14 7.48
N GLY A 101 3.46 -7.11 8.01
CA GLY A 101 3.98 -6.28 9.09
C GLY A 101 4.80 -5.10 8.54
N PRO A 102 5.00 -4.06 9.37
CA PRO A 102 5.83 -2.93 8.99
C PRO A 102 7.26 -3.39 8.71
N ILE A 103 7.90 -2.77 7.74
CA ILE A 103 9.33 -2.95 7.52
C ILE A 103 10.04 -2.52 8.81
N PRO A 104 10.96 -3.34 9.36
CA PRO A 104 11.70 -2.95 10.54
C PRO A 104 12.52 -1.70 10.22
N GLU A 105 12.20 -0.60 10.89
CA GLU A 105 12.84 0.68 10.66
C GLU A 105 14.22 0.74 11.29
N PRO A 106 15.23 1.14 10.51
CA PRO A 106 16.31 1.93 11.02
C PRO A 106 16.18 3.29 10.33
N PHE A 107 15.87 4.30 11.14
CA PHE A 107 15.93 5.73 10.86
C PHE A 107 14.67 6.38 10.25
N PRO A 108 14.23 7.51 10.82
CA PRO A 108 13.13 8.30 10.27
C PRO A 108 13.49 8.76 8.85
N GLU A 109 12.50 8.72 7.96
CA GLU A 109 12.62 9.20 6.58
C GLU A 109 13.20 10.63 6.58
N PRO A 110 14.30 10.90 5.86
CA PRO A 110 14.86 12.24 5.81
C PRO A 110 13.86 13.17 5.13
N ASP A 111 13.42 14.18 5.88
CA ASP A 111 12.45 15.17 5.43
C ASP A 111 12.98 15.93 4.20
N THR A 112 12.46 15.57 3.02
CA THR A 112 12.80 16.20 1.75
C THR A 112 12.26 17.63 1.62
N ARG A 113 11.55 18.15 2.63
CA ARG A 113 11.05 19.53 2.72
C ARG A 113 11.98 20.46 3.50
N GLN A 114 13.13 19.99 3.98
CA GLN A 114 14.14 20.87 4.57
C GLN A 114 15.00 21.48 3.46
N PRO A 115 15.16 22.82 3.43
CA PRO A 115 15.85 23.55 2.37
C PRO A 115 17.36 23.28 2.31
#